data_AF-A0A358MA94-F1
#
_entry.id   AF-A0A358MA94-F1
#
_cell.length_a   1.000
_cell.length_b   1.000
_cell.length_c   1.000
_cell.angle_alpha   90.00
_cell.angle_beta   90.00
_cell.angle_gamma   90.00
#
_symmetry.space_group_name_H-M   'P 1'
#
loop_
_entity.id
_entity.type
_entity.pdbx_description
1 polymer ?
#
loop_
_entity_poly.entity_id
_entity_poly.type
_entity_poly.pdbx_seq_one_letter_code
_entity_poly.pdbx_strand_id
1 'polypeptide(L)'
;MKLQYFGTAAAEGWPALFCGCDACRRAREAGGRNIRTRSQALIDDKLLIDFPADTYLHMIHYGLNLNHIDSVIVTHAHEDHFYPKELGNRRSGFAHIPEDGPRLLTVYGSEAVGKALAPVIAGAQGRLAFERLKIGEAYIIGG
;
A
#
# COMPACT_ATOMS: atom_id res chain seq x y z
N MET A 1 -14.06 -10.17 -10.78
CA MET A 1 -13.53 -9.61 -9.53
C MET A 1 -12.72 -10.67 -8.81
N LYS A 2 -11.41 -10.48 -8.76
CA LYS A 2 -10.42 -11.22 -7.98
C LYS A 2 -9.99 -10.31 -6.83
N LEU A 3 -9.96 -10.84 -5.61
CA LEU A 3 -9.49 -10.14 -4.42
C LEU A 3 -8.36 -10.95 -3.78
N GLN A 4 -7.24 -10.28 -3.50
CA GLN A 4 -6.09 -10.88 -2.82
C GLN A 4 -5.70 -10.05 -1.59
N TYR A 5 -5.53 -10.71 -0.45
CA TYR A 5 -5.01 -10.09 0.77
C TYR A 5 -3.52 -10.36 0.90
N PHE A 6 -2.75 -9.32 1.21
CA PHE A 6 -1.32 -9.41 1.47
C PHE A 6 -0.97 -9.31 2.95
N GLY A 7 -1.74 -8.52 3.70
CA GLY A 7 -1.63 -8.39 5.14
C GLY A 7 -3.02 -8.32 5.78
N THR A 8 -3.13 -8.86 6.99
CA THR A 8 -4.40 -9.05 7.73
C THR A 8 -4.27 -8.83 9.24
N ALA A 9 -3.16 -8.23 9.68
CA ALA A 9 -2.97 -7.82 11.06
C ALA A 9 -3.39 -6.37 11.29
N ALA A 10 -3.52 -6.01 12.56
CA ALA A 10 -3.64 -4.62 13.02
C ALA A 10 -2.30 -3.87 12.88
N ALA A 11 -2.27 -2.62 13.32
CA ALA A 11 -1.16 -1.69 13.18
C ALA A 11 0.17 -2.24 13.68
N GLU A 12 0.14 -2.96 14.80
CA GLU A 12 1.31 -3.51 15.47
C GLU A 12 1.87 -4.79 14.81
N GLY A 13 1.16 -5.34 13.81
CA GLY A 13 1.45 -6.62 13.19
C GLY A 13 1.04 -7.83 14.05
N TRP A 14 1.20 -9.03 13.52
CA TRP A 14 1.01 -10.25 14.29
C TRP A 14 2.08 -11.27 13.93
N PRO A 15 2.94 -11.66 14.86
CA PRO A 15 3.13 -11.17 16.23
C PRO A 15 3.43 -9.66 16.31
N ALA A 16 2.98 -9.00 17.39
CA ALA A 16 3.16 -7.57 17.55
C ALA A 16 4.63 -7.20 17.88
N LEU A 17 5.12 -6.10 17.31
CA LEU A 17 6.54 -5.67 17.36
C LEU A 17 7.15 -5.68 18.77
N PHE A 18 6.42 -5.16 19.77
CA PHE A 18 6.91 -5.01 21.15
C PHE A 18 6.16 -5.92 22.15
N CYS A 19 5.47 -6.96 21.67
CA CYS A 19 4.66 -7.82 22.53
C CYS A 19 5.34 -9.14 22.89
N GLY A 20 5.48 -9.40 24.18
CA GLY A 20 6.04 -10.64 24.74
C GLY A 20 5.01 -11.69 25.20
N CYS A 21 3.70 -11.48 24.95
CA CYS A 21 2.67 -12.37 25.45
C CYS A 21 2.75 -13.79 24.86
N ASP A 22 2.14 -14.75 25.53
CA ASP A 22 2.18 -16.16 25.15
C ASP A 22 1.65 -16.42 23.74
N ALA A 23 0.65 -15.67 23.28
CA ALA A 23 0.12 -15.82 21.93
C ALA A 23 1.10 -15.33 20.86
N CYS A 24 1.73 -14.17 21.07
CA CYS A 24 2.76 -13.64 20.17
C CYS A 24 4.00 -14.54 20.14
N ARG A 25 4.42 -15.08 21.29
CA ARG A 25 5.54 -16.04 21.38
C ARG A 25 5.26 -17.29 20.54
N ARG A 26 4.10 -17.93 20.75
CA ARG A 26 3.70 -19.13 19.97
C ARG A 26 3.58 -18.83 18.48
N ALA A 27 3.07 -17.66 18.11
CA ALA A 27 2.96 -17.27 16.71
C ALA A 27 4.34 -17.04 16.04
N ARG A 28 5.32 -16.47 16.75
CA ARG A 28 6.72 -16.38 16.28
C ARG A 28 7.33 -17.76 16.06
N GLU A 29 7.19 -18.66 17.04
CA GLU A 29 7.73 -20.02 16.97
C GLU A 29 7.09 -20.84 15.84
N ALA A 30 5.79 -20.70 15.64
CA ALA A 30 5.06 -21.46 14.62
C ALA A 30 5.33 -20.95 13.19
N GLY A 31 5.66 -19.66 13.01
CA GLY A 31 5.93 -19.06 11.72
C GLY A 31 4.80 -19.24 10.69
N GLY A 32 5.17 -19.18 9.40
CA GLY A 32 4.25 -19.40 8.28
C GLY A 32 3.00 -18.53 8.36
N ARG A 33 1.81 -19.14 8.27
CA ARG A 33 0.51 -18.44 8.35
C ARG A 33 0.25 -17.70 9.67
N ASN A 34 1.06 -17.95 10.70
CA ASN A 34 0.95 -17.26 11.98
C ASN A 34 1.68 -15.91 12.00
N ILE A 35 2.38 -15.56 10.91
CA ILE A 35 2.95 -14.24 10.71
C ILE A 35 2.03 -13.48 9.76
N ARG A 36 1.49 -12.34 10.20
CA ARG A 36 0.60 -11.46 9.46
C ARG A 36 1.11 -10.03 9.55
N THR A 37 1.27 -9.41 8.40
CA THR A 37 1.62 -8.01 8.20
C THR A 37 0.40 -7.10 8.24
N ARG A 38 0.64 -5.78 8.25
CA ARG A 38 -0.38 -4.72 8.26
C ARG A 38 -1.23 -4.76 6.99
N SER A 39 -2.47 -4.32 7.14
CA SER A 39 -3.54 -4.49 6.15
C SER A 39 -3.15 -3.98 4.76
N GLN A 40 -3.29 -4.85 3.75
CA GLN A 40 -3.21 -4.48 2.33
C GLN A 40 -3.95 -5.52 1.50
N ALA A 41 -4.66 -5.06 0.47
CA ALA A 41 -5.35 -5.93 -0.48
C ALA A 41 -5.23 -5.41 -1.92
N LEU A 42 -5.50 -6.28 -2.90
CA LEU A 42 -5.47 -5.96 -4.32
C LEU A 42 -6.71 -6.52 -5.02
N ILE A 43 -7.31 -5.67 -5.85
CA ILE A 43 -8.47 -6.00 -6.67
C ILE A 43 -8.04 -6.09 -8.13
N ASP A 44 -8.42 -7.20 -8.77
CA ASP A 44 -8.24 -7.46 -10.21
C ASP A 44 -6.82 -7.15 -10.73
N ASP A 45 -5.82 -7.39 -9.88
CA ASP A 45 -4.38 -7.18 -10.15
C ASP A 45 -3.98 -5.74 -10.53
N LYS A 46 -4.85 -4.75 -10.29
CA LYS A 46 -4.64 -3.34 -10.67
C LYS A 46 -4.84 -2.33 -9.54
N LEU A 47 -5.89 -2.52 -8.74
CA LEU A 47 -6.31 -1.55 -7.72
C LEU A 47 -5.83 -1.99 -6.35
N LEU A 48 -4.83 -1.30 -5.82
CA LEU A 48 -4.28 -1.57 -4.50
C LEU A 48 -5.08 -0.83 -3.43
N ILE A 49 -5.37 -1.51 -2.33
CA ILE A 49 -6.00 -0.95 -1.13
C ILE A 49 -4.94 -0.86 -0.05
N ASP A 50 -4.69 0.36 0.40
CA ASP A 50 -3.65 0.77 1.34
C ASP A 50 -2.22 0.54 0.82
N PHE A 51 -1.26 1.28 1.40
CA PHE A 51 0.16 1.25 1.08
C PHE A 51 1.01 1.30 2.36
N PRO A 52 0.99 0.23 3.20
CA PRO A 52 1.83 0.16 4.39
C PRO A 52 3.32 0.00 4.06
N ALA A 53 4.19 0.19 5.05
CA ALA A 53 5.62 -0.12 4.91
C ALA A 53 5.88 -1.60 4.54
N ASP A 54 4.95 -2.50 4.89
CA ASP A 54 5.04 -3.92 4.56
C ASP A 54 4.85 -4.21 3.07
N THR A 55 4.47 -3.22 2.25
CA THR A 55 4.32 -3.37 0.79
C THR A 55 5.56 -3.97 0.14
N TYR A 56 6.76 -3.61 0.62
CA TYR A 56 8.01 -4.22 0.14
C TYR A 56 8.05 -5.74 0.42
N LEU A 57 7.66 -6.15 1.64
CA LEU A 57 7.55 -7.56 2.00
C LEU A 57 6.51 -8.28 1.11
N HIS A 58 5.37 -7.62 0.86
CA HIS A 58 4.32 -8.17 0.03
C HIS A 58 4.75 -8.37 -1.42
N MET A 59 5.57 -7.46 -1.96
CA MET A 59 6.18 -7.61 -3.28
C MET A 59 7.08 -8.84 -3.35
N ILE A 60 8.03 -9.00 -2.42
CA ILE A 60 9.05 -10.05 -2.50
C ILE A 60 8.55 -11.44 -2.07
N HIS A 61 7.52 -11.53 -1.21
CA HIS A 61 7.05 -12.82 -0.68
C HIS A 61 5.69 -13.28 -1.23
N TYR A 62 4.84 -12.38 -1.70
CA TYR A 62 3.47 -12.69 -2.09
C TYR A 62 3.15 -12.35 -3.55
N GLY A 63 4.15 -11.94 -4.33
CA GLY A 63 4.00 -11.69 -5.76
C GLY A 63 3.22 -10.42 -6.10
N LEU A 64 3.14 -9.45 -5.18
CA LEU A 64 2.59 -8.13 -5.49
C LEU A 64 3.47 -7.44 -6.54
N ASN A 65 3.00 -7.40 -7.79
CA ASN A 65 3.69 -6.73 -8.87
C ASN A 65 3.29 -5.26 -8.97
N LEU A 66 4.06 -4.37 -8.33
CA LEU A 66 3.82 -2.93 -8.35
C LEU A 66 3.96 -2.29 -9.74
N ASN A 67 4.57 -2.96 -10.72
CA ASN A 67 4.73 -2.42 -12.07
C ASN A 67 3.42 -2.35 -12.85
N HIS A 68 2.36 -3.03 -12.41
CA HIS A 68 1.05 -3.02 -13.07
C HIS A 68 -0.01 -2.21 -12.30
N ILE A 69 0.38 -1.61 -11.17
CA ILE A 69 -0.51 -0.84 -10.31
C ILE A 69 -0.54 0.63 -10.78
N ASP A 70 -1.71 1.07 -11.23
CA ASP A 70 -1.98 2.45 -11.63
C ASP A 70 -2.74 3.25 -10.56
N SER A 71 -3.38 2.55 -9.62
CA SER A 71 -4.32 3.14 -8.67
C SER A 71 -4.12 2.57 -7.27
N VAL A 72 -4.08 3.46 -6.29
CA VAL A 72 -4.03 3.09 -4.86
C VAL A 72 -5.14 3.84 -4.13
N ILE A 73 -6.07 3.12 -3.49
CA ILE A 73 -7.01 3.72 -2.55
C ILE A 73 -6.44 3.59 -1.15
N VAL A 74 -6.31 4.71 -0.45
CA VAL A 74 -5.86 4.75 0.94
C VAL A 74 -7.05 5.03 1.83
N THR A 75 -7.34 4.10 2.73
CA THR A 75 -8.50 4.18 3.63
C THR A 75 -8.38 5.36 4.59
N HIS A 76 -7.21 5.55 5.21
CA HIS A 76 -6.89 6.67 6.09
C HIS A 76 -5.38 6.86 6.29
N ALA A 77 -4.98 8.02 6.82
CA ALA A 77 -3.58 8.46 6.89
C ALA A 77 -2.84 8.02 8.17
N HIS A 78 -2.94 6.74 8.54
CA HIS A 78 -2.10 6.13 9.59
C HIS A 78 -0.97 5.32 8.97
N GLU A 79 0.14 5.15 9.69
CA GLU A 79 1.38 4.55 9.16
C GLU A 79 1.28 3.06 8.79
N ASP A 80 0.30 2.35 9.34
CA ASP A 80 -0.04 0.98 9.04
C ASP A 80 -0.96 0.82 7.82
N HIS A 81 -1.43 1.93 7.26
CA HIS A 81 -2.21 1.97 6.02
C HIS A 81 -1.53 2.83 4.94
N PHE A 82 -0.70 3.80 5.33
CA PHE A 82 -0.14 4.77 4.41
C PHE A 82 1.28 5.19 4.80
N TYR A 83 2.24 4.68 4.04
CA TYR A 83 3.65 5.03 4.14
C TYR A 83 4.11 5.79 2.87
N PRO A 84 3.72 7.07 2.72
CA PRO A 84 3.82 7.80 1.44
C PRO A 84 5.24 7.99 0.93
N LYS A 85 6.24 8.05 1.82
CA LYS A 85 7.64 8.34 1.44
C LYS A 85 8.19 7.32 0.45
N GLU A 86 7.75 6.07 0.55
CA GLU A 86 8.18 4.97 -0.32
C GLU A 86 7.67 5.16 -1.76
N LEU A 87 6.51 5.79 -1.97
CA LEU A 87 6.03 6.14 -3.31
C LEU A 87 6.97 7.10 -4.05
N GLY A 88 7.77 7.88 -3.30
CA GLY A 88 8.80 8.77 -3.87
C GLY A 88 9.86 8.02 -4.68
N ASN A 89 10.06 6.73 -4.43
CA ASN A 89 10.99 5.88 -5.17
C ASN A 89 10.53 5.61 -6.62
N ARG A 90 9.29 5.96 -6.99
CA ARG A 90 8.83 5.91 -8.39
C ARG A 90 9.54 6.90 -9.31
N ARG A 91 10.20 7.94 -8.79
CA ARG A 91 10.86 9.00 -9.59
C ARG A 91 11.99 8.47 -10.49
N SER A 92 12.35 9.25 -11.50
CA SER A 92 13.47 8.90 -12.39
C SER A 92 14.78 8.77 -11.60
N GLY A 93 15.60 7.78 -11.95
CA GLY A 93 16.86 7.44 -11.25
C GLY A 93 16.70 6.48 -10.07
N PHE A 94 15.48 6.24 -9.58
CA PHE A 94 15.19 5.30 -8.49
C PHE A 94 14.44 4.06 -9.00
N ALA A 95 13.53 4.23 -9.96
CA ALA A 95 12.80 3.14 -10.58
C ALA A 95 12.73 3.29 -12.12
N HIS A 96 12.96 2.17 -12.80
CA HIS A 96 12.65 1.99 -14.21
C HIS A 96 11.22 1.44 -14.33
N ILE A 97 10.29 2.29 -14.79
CA ILE A 97 8.92 1.86 -15.09
C ILE A 97 8.93 1.21 -16.48
N PRO A 98 8.43 -0.04 -16.62
CA PRO A 98 8.33 -0.71 -17.92
C PRO A 98 7.58 0.13 -18.97
N GLU A 99 7.81 -0.15 -20.25
CA GLU A 99 7.17 0.58 -21.34
C GLU A 99 5.64 0.41 -21.34
N ASP A 100 5.18 -0.80 -21.04
CA ASP A 100 3.78 -1.21 -20.87
C ASP A 100 3.23 -0.92 -19.47
N GLY A 101 4.05 -0.37 -18.56
CA GLY A 101 3.66 -0.01 -17.20
C GLY A 101 2.99 1.37 -17.10
N PRO A 102 2.18 1.60 -16.05
CA PRO A 102 1.51 2.87 -15.85
C PRO A 102 2.53 3.94 -15.44
N ARG A 103 2.67 4.96 -16.28
CA ARG A 103 3.60 6.08 -16.05
C ARG A 103 3.17 6.95 -14.89
N LEU A 104 1.87 7.08 -14.68
CA LEU A 104 1.27 7.79 -13.55
C LEU A 104 0.63 6.77 -12.62
N LEU A 105 0.88 6.91 -11.31
CA LEU A 105 0.08 6.25 -10.27
C LEU A 105 -0.76 7.31 -9.55
N THR A 106 -2.06 7.08 -9.47
CA THR A 106 -2.99 7.97 -8.77
C THR A 106 -3.30 7.40 -7.40
N VAL A 107 -3.09 8.21 -6.36
CA VAL A 107 -3.50 7.89 -5.00
C VAL A 107 -4.84 8.55 -4.71
N TYR A 108 -5.81 7.74 -4.30
CA TYR A 108 -7.15 8.16 -3.94
C TYR A 108 -7.29 8.12 -2.42
N GLY A 109 -7.92 9.14 -1.84
CA GLY A 109 -8.18 9.13 -0.39
C GLY A 109 -8.77 10.43 0.14
N SER A 110 -8.80 10.55 1.46
CA SER A 110 -9.28 11.74 2.14
C SER A 110 -8.31 12.92 2.02
N GLU A 111 -8.74 14.10 2.47
CA GLU A 111 -7.87 15.28 2.53
C GLU A 111 -6.60 15.05 3.36
N ALA A 112 -6.67 14.23 4.41
CA ALA A 112 -5.51 13.88 5.23
C ALA A 112 -4.47 13.07 4.43
N VAL A 113 -4.93 12.15 3.58
CA VAL A 113 -4.06 11.39 2.66
C VAL A 113 -3.37 12.35 1.68
N GLY A 114 -4.13 13.27 1.07
CA GLY A 114 -3.59 14.26 0.16
C GLY A 114 -2.52 15.15 0.80
N LYS A 115 -2.75 15.63 2.03
CA LYS A 115 -1.78 16.41 2.80
C LYS A 115 -0.49 15.62 3.08
N ALA A 116 -0.61 14.34 3.47
CA ALA A 116 0.54 13.48 3.72
C ALA A 116 1.31 13.12 2.43
N LEU A 117 0.64 13.08 1.28
CA LEU A 117 1.26 12.76 -0.02
C LEU A 117 1.89 13.97 -0.73
N ALA A 118 1.39 15.18 -0.48
CA ALA A 118 1.80 16.39 -1.20
C ALA A 118 3.33 16.60 -1.27
N PRO A 119 4.12 16.41 -0.20
CA PRO A 119 5.58 16.54 -0.27
C PRO A 119 6.24 15.52 -1.21
N VAL A 120 5.64 14.34 -1.37
CA VAL A 120 6.16 13.25 -2.20
C VAL A 120 5.86 13.53 -3.68
N ILE A 121 4.66 14.01 -4.00
CA ILE A 121 4.27 14.38 -5.37
C ILE A 121 5.21 15.44 -5.95
N ALA A 122 5.57 16.46 -5.16
CA ALA A 122 6.49 17.51 -5.60
C ALA A 122 7.85 16.95 -6.07
N GLY A 123 8.32 15.83 -5.47
CA GLY A 123 9.56 15.16 -5.85
C GLY A 123 9.40 14.04 -6.89
N ALA A 124 8.17 13.69 -7.28
CA ALA A 124 7.87 12.52 -8.10
C ALA A 124 7.92 12.76 -9.62
N GLN A 125 8.24 13.99 -10.06
CA GLN A 125 8.44 14.32 -11.48
C GLN A 125 7.26 13.91 -12.38
N GLY A 126 6.02 14.09 -11.92
CA GLY A 126 4.82 13.75 -12.68
C GLY A 126 4.45 12.26 -12.70
N ARG A 127 5.13 11.40 -11.91
CA ARG A 127 4.83 9.96 -11.81
C ARG A 127 3.83 9.60 -10.69
N LEU A 128 3.38 10.60 -9.93
CA LEU A 128 2.38 10.46 -8.88
C LEU A 128 1.34 11.57 -8.99
N ALA A 129 0.07 11.21 -8.78
CA ALA A 129 -1.05 12.13 -8.66
C ALA A 129 -1.87 11.81 -7.39
N PHE A 130 -2.70 12.77 -6.99
CA PHE A 130 -3.66 12.59 -5.90
C PHE A 130 -5.05 13.00 -6.35
N GLU A 131 -6.05 12.18 -6.02
CA GLU A 131 -7.46 12.49 -6.19
C GLU A 131 -8.20 12.36 -4.85
N ARG A 132 -8.93 13.41 -4.47
CA ARG A 132 -9.69 13.45 -3.23
C ARG A 132 -11.02 12.71 -3.41
N LEU A 133 -11.25 11.70 -2.58
CA LEU A 133 -12.56 11.08 -2.42
C LEU A 133 -13.38 11.85 -1.36
N LYS A 134 -14.68 12.01 -1.63
CA LYS A 134 -15.64 12.67 -0.74
C LYS A 134 -16.61 11.66 -0.15
N ILE A 135 -17.02 11.95 1.08
CA ILE A 135 -17.99 11.13 1.81
C ILE A 135 -19.34 11.19 1.10
N GLY A 136 -19.96 10.02 0.91
CA GLY A 136 -21.29 9.91 0.29
C GLY A 136 -21.30 9.94 -1.24
N GLU A 137 -20.15 10.03 -1.89
CA GLU A 137 -20.03 9.97 -3.35
C GLU A 137 -19.51 8.60 -3.83
N ALA A 138 -19.97 8.18 -5.00
CA ALA A 138 -19.47 6.98 -5.68
C ALA A 138 -18.47 7.38 -6.76
N TYR A 139 -17.41 6.59 -6.90
CA TYR A 139 -16.30 6.83 -7.84
C TYR A 139 -16.05 5.60 -8.69
N ILE A 140 -15.62 5.81 -9.93
CA ILE A 140 -15.09 4.78 -10.81
C ILE A 140 -13.58 4.96 -10.84
N ILE A 141 -12.84 3.96 -10.36
CA ILE A 141 -11.37 4.00 -10.23
C ILE A 141 -10.81 2.82 -11.02
N GLY A 142 -9.93 3.11 -11.97
CA GLY A 142 -9.35 2.11 -12.87
C GLY A 142 -10.35 1.61 -13.92
N GLY A 143 -10.08 1.94 -15.17
CA GLY A 143 -10.74 1.44 -16.38
C GLY A 143 -9.71 1.23 -17.47
#